data_AF-A0A5E4B3J5-F1
#
_entry.id   AF-A0A5E4B3J5-F1
#
_cell.length_a   1.000
_cell.length_b   1.000
_cell.length_c   1.000
_cell.angle_alpha   90.00
_cell.angle_beta   90.00
_cell.angle_gamma   90.00
#
_symmetry.space_group_name_H-M   'P 1'
#
loop_
_entity.id
_entity.type
_entity.pdbx_description
1 polymer ?
#
loop_
_entity_poly.entity_id
_entity_poly.type
_entity_poly.pdbx_seq_one_letter_code
_entity_poly.pdbx_strand_id
1 'polypeptide(L)'
;MEPLYSSSKEDTVVYLAEDDYKEPCFVYSRVGGNRTPLKPPVDTCDNTLMFEARAEYEYQLTVRPDLFTNKHTQWYYFQVSNTQAESVYRFTIVNFTKPASLYNRGMRPLFYSEKEAKAHSVGWQRIGDQIRYYKNNLGQEGRHFFSLTWTFQFPHNKDTCYFAHCYPYTYTNLQEYLSGINNDPVRSKFCKTRVLCHTLARNMVYVLTITTPLKNSDSRKRKAVILTARVHPGETNSSWIMKGFLDYILGDSSDAQLLRDTFIFKVVPMLNPDGVIVGNYRCSLAGRDLNRNYTSLLKDSFPSVWYTRNMIHR
;
A
#
# COMPACT_ATOMS: atom_id res chain seq x y z
N MET A 1 5.46 -33.01 -11.82
CA MET A 1 6.63 -32.17 -12.12
C MET A 1 6.36 -30.81 -11.51
N GLU A 2 6.99 -30.51 -10.38
CA GLU A 2 6.98 -29.17 -9.79
C GLU A 2 7.95 -28.28 -10.58
N PRO A 3 7.66 -26.97 -10.77
CA PRO A 3 8.59 -26.09 -11.44
C PRO A 3 9.80 -25.81 -10.54
N LEU A 4 10.97 -26.23 -11.02
CA LEU A 4 12.28 -25.84 -10.53
C LEU A 4 12.46 -24.33 -10.76
N TYR A 5 12.45 -23.54 -9.69
CA TYR A 5 12.89 -22.15 -9.73
C TYR A 5 14.42 -22.13 -9.69
N SER A 6 15.04 -21.71 -10.79
CA SER A 6 16.47 -21.44 -10.85
C SER A 6 16.83 -20.28 -9.91
N SER A 7 17.76 -20.52 -8.99
CA SER A 7 18.34 -19.47 -8.16
C SER A 7 19.24 -18.56 -8.99
N SER A 8 18.69 -17.47 -9.54
CA SER A 8 19.52 -16.36 -10.02
C SER A 8 19.82 -15.45 -8.83
N LYS A 9 21.06 -15.54 -8.34
CA LYS A 9 21.67 -14.48 -7.52
C LYS A 9 21.90 -13.26 -8.41
N GLU A 10 20.86 -12.46 -8.58
CA GLU A 10 20.98 -11.06 -8.94
C GLU A 10 20.04 -10.34 -7.98
N ASP A 11 20.62 -9.59 -7.03
CA ASP A 11 19.93 -8.71 -6.11
C ASP A 11 19.23 -7.60 -6.93
N THR A 12 18.12 -7.97 -7.55
CA THR A 12 17.29 -7.08 -8.34
C THR A 12 16.67 -6.10 -7.35
N VAL A 13 17.20 -4.88 -7.34
CA VAL A 13 16.63 -3.76 -6.58
C VAL A 13 15.20 -3.55 -7.07
N VAL A 14 14.23 -3.92 -6.24
CA VAL A 14 12.80 -3.84 -6.61
C VAL A 14 12.26 -2.41 -6.50
N TYR A 15 13.00 -1.49 -5.84
CA TYR A 15 12.58 -0.10 -5.69
C TYR A 15 13.71 0.81 -5.17
N LEU A 16 13.98 1.92 -5.85
CA LEU A 16 14.69 3.08 -5.30
C LEU A 16 13.61 4.04 -4.77
N ALA A 17 13.67 4.42 -3.50
CA ALA A 17 12.80 5.45 -2.98
C ALA A 17 13.44 6.81 -3.33
N GLU A 18 12.78 7.62 -4.17
CA GLU A 18 13.24 8.96 -4.48
C GLU A 18 13.05 9.91 -3.28
N ASP A 19 13.87 10.98 -3.21
CA ASP A 19 14.04 11.91 -2.08
C ASP A 19 12.80 12.75 -1.68
N ASP A 20 11.63 12.48 -2.26
CA ASP A 20 10.41 13.27 -2.15
C ASP A 20 9.56 12.96 -0.90
N TYR A 21 10.07 12.18 0.06
CA TYR A 21 9.39 11.84 1.32
C TYR A 21 9.43 12.95 2.40
N LYS A 22 9.78 14.18 2.04
CA LYS A 22 9.95 15.29 2.99
C LYS A 22 8.66 16.05 3.25
N GLU A 23 7.64 15.36 3.75
CA GLU A 23 6.64 16.03 4.60
C GLU A 23 7.05 15.90 6.07
N PRO A 24 6.76 16.89 6.93
CA PRO A 24 7.19 16.88 8.32
C PRO A 24 6.58 15.69 9.05
N CYS A 25 7.37 14.63 9.24
CA CYS A 25 7.04 13.53 10.12
C CYS A 25 7.19 14.02 11.57
N PHE A 26 6.09 13.93 12.32
CA PHE A 26 6.03 14.40 13.70
C PHE A 26 6.93 13.59 14.64
N VAL A 27 7.60 14.31 15.53
CA VAL A 27 8.67 13.83 16.40
C VAL A 27 8.24 13.99 17.85
N TYR A 28 7.72 12.94 18.51
CA TYR A 28 7.79 12.88 19.98
C TYR A 28 7.66 11.45 20.53
N SER A 29 8.59 11.11 21.42
CA SER A 29 8.47 10.04 22.41
C SER A 29 7.89 10.66 23.68
N ARG A 30 6.81 10.11 24.24
CA ARG A 30 6.48 10.40 25.64
C ARG A 30 7.39 9.53 26.49
N VAL A 31 8.43 10.15 27.06
CA VAL A 31 9.33 9.52 28.03
C VAL A 31 8.52 9.12 29.26
N GLY A 32 8.71 7.88 29.73
CA GLY A 32 8.25 7.43 31.04
C GLY A 32 7.63 6.05 30.98
N GLY A 33 8.41 5.05 31.42
CA GLY A 33 7.90 3.71 31.70
C GLY A 33 6.90 3.77 32.84
N ASN A 34 5.62 3.92 32.50
CA ASN A 34 4.53 3.77 33.45
C ASN A 34 3.45 2.90 32.81
N ARG A 35 2.96 1.90 33.54
CA ARG A 35 2.03 0.85 33.04
C ARG A 35 0.62 1.37 32.70
N THR A 36 0.43 2.70 32.63
CA THR A 36 -0.84 3.31 32.27
C THR A 36 -1.14 3.10 30.79
N PRO A 37 -2.35 2.66 30.42
CA PRO A 37 -2.77 2.60 29.02
C PRO A 37 -2.54 3.95 28.34
N LEU A 38 -1.91 3.93 27.15
CA LEU A 38 -1.75 5.12 26.34
C LEU A 38 -3.14 5.72 26.07
N LYS A 39 -3.34 6.97 26.50
CA LYS A 39 -4.54 7.71 26.11
C LYS A 39 -4.49 7.87 24.58
N PRO A 40 -5.56 7.53 23.85
CA PRO A 40 -5.62 7.79 22.42
C PRO A 40 -5.39 9.29 22.15
N PRO A 41 -4.88 9.66 20.95
CA PRO A 41 -4.74 11.06 20.57
C PRO A 41 -6.02 11.84 20.85
N VAL A 42 -5.88 13.05 21.39
CA VAL A 42 -7.01 13.94 21.69
C VAL A 42 -7.66 14.44 20.38
N ASP A 43 -6.91 14.37 19.27
CA ASP A 43 -7.33 14.78 17.94
C ASP A 43 -7.58 13.57 17.03
N THR A 44 -8.76 13.52 16.42
CA THR A 44 -9.18 12.44 15.51
C THR A 44 -8.53 12.55 14.13
N CYS A 45 -7.82 13.64 13.85
CA CYS A 45 -7.03 13.86 12.63
C CYS A 45 -5.56 13.45 12.76
N ASP A 46 -5.14 12.95 13.93
CA ASP A 46 -3.75 12.57 14.19
C ASP A 46 -3.41 11.22 13.51
N ASN A 47 -2.56 11.26 12.48
CA ASN A 47 -2.03 10.05 11.81
C ASN A 47 -0.84 9.43 12.57
N THR A 48 -0.50 9.94 13.76
CA THR A 48 0.64 9.46 14.55
C THR A 48 0.46 8.02 15.02
N LEU A 49 1.45 7.18 14.70
CA LEU A 49 1.55 5.85 15.28
C LEU A 49 2.02 5.98 16.73
N MET A 50 1.17 5.58 17.67
CA MET A 50 1.49 5.68 19.09
C MET A 50 2.51 4.61 19.47
N PHE A 51 3.65 5.01 20.03
CA PHE A 51 4.64 4.09 20.58
C PHE A 51 5.08 4.47 21.99
N GLU A 52 5.44 3.45 22.76
CA GLU A 52 5.96 3.56 24.13
C GLU A 52 7.26 2.76 24.21
N ALA A 53 8.32 3.39 24.72
CA ALA A 53 9.56 2.69 25.06
C ALA A 53 9.34 1.92 26.38
N ARG A 54 9.52 0.60 26.34
CA ARG A 54 9.34 -0.28 27.50
C ARG A 54 10.65 -0.52 28.25
N ALA A 55 11.76 -0.54 27.52
CA ALA A 55 13.12 -0.66 28.02
C ALA A 55 14.09 -0.05 27.00
N GLU A 56 15.38 -0.07 27.31
CA GLU A 56 16.42 0.26 26.33
C GLU A 56 16.27 -0.62 25.09
N TYR A 57 16.08 0.00 23.92
CA TYR A 57 15.86 -0.65 22.62
C TYR A 57 14.58 -1.50 22.47
N GLU A 58 13.65 -1.46 23.43
CA GLU A 58 12.38 -2.17 23.35
C GLU A 58 11.19 -1.20 23.17
N TYR A 59 10.49 -1.34 22.05
CA TYR A 59 9.41 -0.45 21.64
C TYR A 59 8.11 -1.21 21.47
N GLN A 60 7.06 -0.75 22.15
CA GLN A 60 5.71 -1.22 21.96
C GLN A 60 4.93 -0.19 21.15
N LEU A 61 4.23 -0.64 20.10
CA LEU A 61 3.52 0.23 19.17
C LEU A 61 2.04 -0.16 19.08
N THR A 62 1.21 0.83 18.77
CA THR A 62 -0.23 0.65 18.55
C THR A 62 -0.58 1.23 17.19
N VAL A 63 -1.14 0.40 16.31
CA VAL A 63 -1.59 0.80 14.97
C VAL A 63 -2.94 1.49 15.07
N ARG A 64 -3.10 2.65 14.43
CA ARG A 64 -4.41 3.32 14.35
C ARG A 64 -5.40 2.42 13.58
N PRO A 65 -6.64 2.21 14.07
CA PRO A 65 -7.71 1.61 13.28
C PRO A 65 -7.98 2.44 12.02
N ASP A 66 -8.56 1.83 10.98
CA ASP A 66 -8.99 2.59 9.80
C ASP A 66 -9.88 3.78 10.19
N LEU A 67 -9.66 4.95 9.57
CA LEU A 67 -10.40 6.17 9.89
C LEU A 67 -11.91 5.92 9.82
N PHE A 68 -12.63 6.56 10.75
CA PHE A 68 -14.09 6.43 10.92
C PHE A 68 -14.55 5.00 11.25
N THR A 69 -13.64 4.16 11.75
CA THR A 69 -13.97 2.83 12.28
C THR A 69 -13.24 2.57 13.60
N ASN A 70 -13.68 1.56 14.34
CA ASN A 70 -12.97 0.99 15.48
C ASN A 70 -12.43 -0.42 15.17
N LYS A 71 -12.18 -0.71 13.89
CA LYS A 71 -11.78 -2.02 13.37
C LYS A 71 -10.63 -1.86 12.37
N HIS A 72 -10.13 -2.99 11.87
CA HIS A 72 -9.13 -3.05 10.80
C HIS A 72 -7.79 -2.43 11.19
N THR A 73 -7.02 -3.21 11.94
CA THR A 73 -5.63 -2.90 12.28
C THR A 73 -4.76 -3.95 11.59
N GLN A 74 -4.00 -3.57 10.57
CA GLN A 74 -3.13 -4.50 9.84
C GLN A 74 -2.02 -3.79 9.06
N TRP A 75 -2.35 -2.71 8.35
CA TRP A 75 -1.36 -1.89 7.67
C TRP A 75 -0.55 -1.09 8.70
N TYR A 76 0.77 -1.06 8.52
CA TYR A 76 1.66 -0.18 9.25
C TYR A 76 2.73 0.33 8.29
N TYR A 77 3.11 1.58 8.47
CA TYR A 77 4.22 2.24 7.80
C TYR A 77 4.71 3.34 8.73
N PHE A 78 5.95 3.24 9.24
CA PHE A 78 6.48 4.20 10.20
C PHE A 78 7.98 4.41 10.02
N GLN A 79 8.45 5.57 10.47
CA GLN A 79 9.84 5.98 10.45
C GLN A 79 10.51 5.77 11.82
N VAL A 80 11.79 5.42 11.81
CA VAL A 80 12.68 5.41 12.97
C VAL A 80 13.91 6.23 12.59
N SER A 81 14.19 7.29 13.36
CA SER A 81 15.37 8.13 13.16
C SER A 81 16.31 8.03 14.35
N ASN A 82 17.53 8.57 14.20
CA ASN A 82 18.56 8.56 15.24
C ASN A 82 18.90 7.13 15.71
N THR A 83 19.00 6.21 14.76
CA THR A 83 19.32 4.80 15.01
C THR A 83 20.71 4.62 15.61
N GLN A 84 20.90 3.56 16.39
CA GLN A 84 22.23 3.11 16.82
C GLN A 84 22.50 1.74 16.18
N ALA A 85 23.66 1.61 15.56
CA ALA A 85 24.12 0.36 14.98
C ALA A 85 24.53 -0.62 16.10
N GLU A 86 24.62 -1.90 15.74
CA GLU A 86 25.09 -3.01 16.60
C GLU A 86 24.17 -3.36 17.78
N SER A 87 23.30 -2.46 18.24
CA SER A 87 22.27 -2.74 19.24
C SER A 87 21.09 -3.51 18.63
N VAL A 88 20.58 -4.51 19.36
CA VAL A 88 19.37 -5.25 18.99
C VAL A 88 18.14 -4.52 19.48
N TYR A 89 17.30 -4.10 18.54
CA TYR A 89 16.02 -3.47 18.83
C TYR A 89 14.90 -4.49 18.79
N ARG A 90 13.91 -4.35 19.67
CA ARG A 90 12.68 -5.14 19.64
C ARG A 90 11.48 -4.23 19.43
N PHE A 91 10.73 -4.49 18.37
CA PHE A 91 9.47 -3.82 18.10
C PHE A 91 8.32 -4.79 18.37
N THR A 92 7.23 -4.29 18.95
CA THR A 92 6.02 -5.07 19.24
C THR A 92 4.76 -4.27 18.95
N ILE A 93 4.06 -4.57 17.86
CA ILE A 93 2.73 -4.01 17.59
C ILE A 93 1.70 -4.85 18.35
N VAL A 94 0.80 -4.25 19.14
CA VAL A 94 -0.02 -4.99 20.12
C VAL A 94 -1.52 -5.07 19.85
N ASN A 95 -2.04 -4.37 18.85
CA ASN A 95 -3.48 -4.23 18.70
C ASN A 95 -3.99 -4.76 17.36
N PHE A 96 -3.34 -5.76 16.79
CA PHE A 96 -3.90 -6.45 15.62
C PHE A 96 -5.15 -7.24 16.00
N THR A 97 -6.08 -7.35 15.06
CA THR A 97 -7.41 -7.93 15.29
C THR A 97 -7.61 -9.30 14.63
N LYS A 98 -6.71 -9.67 13.70
CA LYS A 98 -6.83 -10.93 12.96
C LYS A 98 -6.17 -12.08 13.73
N PRO A 99 -6.82 -13.25 13.89
CA PRO A 99 -6.21 -14.36 14.59
C PRO A 99 -5.12 -15.07 13.78
N ALA A 100 -5.27 -15.10 12.45
CA ALA A 100 -4.32 -15.71 11.54
C ALA A 100 -3.44 -14.64 10.88
N SER A 101 -2.18 -14.98 10.68
CA SER A 101 -1.18 -14.05 10.16
C SER A 101 -0.10 -14.77 9.37
N LEU A 102 0.31 -14.20 8.24
CA LEU A 102 1.39 -14.74 7.41
C LEU A 102 2.76 -14.67 8.10
N TYR A 103 2.91 -13.84 9.14
CA TYR A 103 4.12 -13.83 9.97
C TYR A 103 4.34 -15.20 10.66
N ASN A 104 3.27 -15.95 10.96
CA ASN A 104 3.36 -17.34 11.43
C ASN A 104 3.72 -18.35 10.33
N ARG A 105 3.87 -17.89 9.08
CA ARG A 105 4.25 -18.68 7.90
C ARG A 105 5.49 -18.13 7.21
N GLY A 106 6.32 -17.36 7.93
CA GLY A 106 7.60 -16.87 7.43
C GLY A 106 7.57 -15.50 6.75
N MET A 107 6.43 -14.79 6.72
CA MET A 107 6.44 -13.38 6.31
C MET A 107 7.32 -12.55 7.24
N ARG A 108 8.07 -11.61 6.66
CA ARG A 108 8.99 -10.71 7.34
C ARG A 108 8.55 -9.25 7.18
N PRO A 109 8.74 -8.35 8.16
CA PRO A 109 8.56 -6.92 7.97
C PRO A 109 9.42 -6.40 6.81
N LEU A 110 8.99 -5.32 6.18
CA LEU A 110 9.86 -4.58 5.27
C LEU A 110 10.63 -3.50 6.01
N PHE A 111 11.84 -3.26 5.54
CA PHE A 111 12.74 -2.23 6.02
C PHE A 111 13.35 -1.46 4.85
N TYR A 112 13.55 -0.16 5.06
CA TYR A 112 14.28 0.72 4.18
C TYR A 112 15.20 1.61 5.01
N SER A 113 16.43 1.81 4.56
CA SER A 113 17.43 2.70 5.17
C SER A 113 17.84 3.73 4.13
N GLU A 114 17.76 5.03 4.48
CA GLU A 114 18.21 6.09 3.58
C GLU A 114 19.72 6.00 3.29
N LYS A 115 20.52 5.61 4.29
CA LYS A 115 21.96 5.44 4.11
C LYS A 115 22.30 4.28 3.19
N GLU A 116 21.66 3.12 3.34
CA GLU A 116 21.85 1.98 2.45
C GLU A 116 21.39 2.28 1.02
N ALA A 117 20.27 2.98 0.87
CA ALA A 117 19.80 3.43 -0.44
C ALA A 117 20.81 4.38 -1.11
N LYS A 118 21.36 5.34 -0.36
CA LYS A 118 22.32 6.30 -0.90
C LYS A 118 23.70 5.69 -1.18
N ALA A 119 24.22 4.86 -0.28
CA ALA A 119 25.56 4.32 -0.38
C ALA A 119 25.64 3.11 -1.32
N HIS A 120 24.60 2.27 -1.32
CA HIS A 120 24.63 0.96 -1.98
C HIS A 120 23.44 0.72 -2.91
N SER A 121 22.56 1.71 -3.13
CA SER A 121 21.35 1.57 -3.96
C SER A 121 20.42 0.45 -3.50
N VAL A 122 20.44 0.15 -2.19
CA VAL A 122 19.60 -0.89 -1.59
C VAL A 122 18.21 -0.33 -1.29
N GLY A 123 17.20 -0.97 -1.88
CA GLY A 123 15.79 -0.64 -1.68
C GLY A 123 15.14 -1.28 -0.46
N TRP A 124 13.81 -1.42 -0.51
CA TRP A 124 13.04 -2.14 0.51
C TRP A 124 13.45 -3.61 0.60
N GLN A 125 13.73 -4.11 1.81
CA GLN A 125 14.13 -5.49 2.06
C GLN A 125 13.27 -6.16 3.13
N ARG A 126 13.08 -7.47 3.00
CA ARG A 126 12.39 -8.33 4.00
C ARG A 126 13.40 -8.74 5.07
N ILE A 127 13.21 -8.25 6.30
CA ILE A 127 14.19 -8.38 7.39
C ILE A 127 13.55 -8.86 8.69
N GLY A 128 14.34 -8.87 9.75
CA GLY A 128 13.88 -9.09 11.12
C GLY A 128 14.02 -10.54 11.54
N ASP A 129 14.32 -10.68 12.82
CA ASP A 129 14.60 -11.95 13.49
C ASP A 129 13.62 -12.15 14.64
N GLN A 130 13.55 -13.39 15.15
CA GLN A 130 12.67 -13.76 16.26
C GLN A 130 11.20 -13.31 16.08
N ILE A 131 10.73 -13.35 14.84
CA ILE A 131 9.39 -12.88 14.48
C ILE A 131 8.34 -13.80 15.10
N ARG A 132 7.38 -13.23 15.84
CA ARG A 132 6.27 -13.98 16.42
C ARG A 132 4.97 -13.21 16.28
N TYR A 133 3.90 -13.94 15.94
CA TYR A 133 2.54 -13.42 15.95
C TYR A 133 1.65 -14.23 16.90
N TYR A 134 1.18 -13.61 17.98
CA TYR A 134 0.54 -14.32 19.09
C TYR A 134 -0.65 -13.54 19.65
N LYS A 135 -1.60 -14.27 20.25
CA LYS A 135 -2.75 -13.69 20.95
C LYS A 135 -2.26 -13.00 22.23
N ASN A 136 -2.74 -11.80 22.50
CA ASN A 136 -2.49 -11.09 23.75
C ASN A 136 -3.79 -10.82 24.52
N ASN A 137 -3.65 -10.41 25.78
CA ASN A 137 -4.76 -10.20 26.71
C ASN A 137 -5.15 -8.72 26.86
N LEU A 138 -4.75 -7.85 25.93
CA LEU A 138 -4.96 -6.39 26.04
C LEU A 138 -6.34 -5.91 25.56
N GLY A 139 -7.21 -6.81 25.12
CA GLY A 139 -8.52 -6.43 24.63
C GLY A 139 -9.48 -6.04 25.75
N GLN A 140 -10.10 -4.87 25.63
CA GLN A 140 -11.26 -4.48 26.43
C GLN A 140 -12.53 -5.12 25.86
N GLU A 141 -13.52 -5.40 26.71
CA GLU A 141 -14.86 -5.85 26.32
C GLU A 141 -14.91 -7.17 25.52
N GLY A 142 -14.09 -8.16 25.89
CA GLY A 142 -14.16 -9.52 25.31
C GLY A 142 -13.58 -9.65 23.89
N ARG A 143 -13.02 -8.58 23.32
CA ARG A 143 -12.25 -8.67 22.07
C ARG A 143 -10.85 -9.22 22.35
N HIS A 144 -10.33 -10.02 21.43
CA HIS A 144 -8.94 -10.48 21.51
C HIS A 144 -8.08 -9.67 20.56
N PHE A 145 -6.98 -9.13 21.06
CA PHE A 145 -5.94 -8.55 20.24
C PHE A 145 -4.78 -9.53 20.05
N PHE A 146 -3.99 -9.27 19.03
CA PHE A 146 -2.85 -10.05 18.63
C PHE A 146 -1.64 -9.12 18.51
N SER A 147 -0.50 -9.64 18.92
CA SER A 147 0.78 -8.93 18.85
C SER A 147 1.63 -9.49 17.72
N LEU A 148 2.30 -8.61 16.98
CA LEU A 148 3.45 -8.93 16.14
C LEU A 148 4.70 -8.38 16.81
N THR A 149 5.68 -9.24 17.07
CA THR A 149 7.01 -8.80 17.53
C THR A 149 8.10 -9.28 16.58
N TRP A 150 9.15 -8.48 16.45
CA TRP A 150 10.37 -8.83 15.75
C TRP A 150 11.56 -8.10 16.40
N THR A 151 12.74 -8.68 16.22
CA THR A 151 14.01 -8.07 16.56
C THR A 151 14.75 -7.62 15.30
N PHE A 152 15.58 -6.60 15.40
CA PHE A 152 16.33 -6.05 14.28
C PHE A 152 17.56 -5.27 14.77
N GLN A 153 18.67 -5.34 14.05
CA GLN A 153 19.84 -4.50 14.26
C GLN A 153 19.95 -3.50 13.11
N PHE A 154 20.05 -2.21 13.42
CA PHE A 154 20.23 -1.20 12.38
C PHE A 154 21.65 -1.28 11.79
N PRO A 155 21.81 -1.12 10.47
CA PRO A 155 23.12 -1.18 9.83
C PRO A 155 23.98 0.07 10.14
N HIS A 156 23.34 1.21 10.40
CA HIS A 156 24.02 2.51 10.55
C HIS A 156 23.59 3.26 11.80
N ASN A 157 24.56 3.97 12.39
CA ASN A 157 24.31 5.00 13.39
C ASN A 157 23.72 6.24 12.73
N LYS A 158 22.81 6.96 13.42
CA LYS A 158 22.20 8.22 12.96
C LYS A 158 21.61 8.11 11.55
N ASP A 159 20.86 7.03 11.31
CA ASP A 159 20.12 6.82 10.07
C ASP A 159 18.65 7.24 10.24
N THR A 160 17.98 7.42 9.11
CA THR A 160 16.53 7.47 9.01
C THR A 160 16.08 6.23 8.26
N CYS A 161 15.34 5.40 8.97
CA CYS A 161 14.88 4.10 8.50
C CYS A 161 13.36 4.03 8.54
N TYR A 162 12.79 3.11 7.77
CA TYR A 162 11.36 2.91 7.71
C TYR A 162 11.01 1.44 7.81
N PHE A 163 9.89 1.14 8.47
CA PHE A 163 9.30 -0.20 8.49
C PHE A 163 7.91 -0.17 7.88
N ALA A 164 7.58 -1.18 7.07
CA ALA A 164 6.27 -1.32 6.45
C ALA A 164 5.74 -2.77 6.47
N HIS A 165 4.42 -2.91 6.39
CA HIS A 165 3.77 -4.22 6.29
C HIS A 165 4.06 -4.90 4.94
N CYS A 166 3.96 -4.14 3.85
CA CYS A 166 4.23 -4.59 2.48
C CYS A 166 4.77 -3.41 1.66
N TYR A 167 5.29 -3.69 0.46
CA TYR A 167 6.01 -2.69 -0.36
C TYR A 167 5.07 -1.51 -0.60
N PRO A 168 5.38 -0.31 -0.07
CA PRO A 168 4.50 0.83 -0.23
C PRO A 168 4.27 1.14 -1.72
N TYR A 169 3.08 1.64 -2.03
CA TYR A 169 2.75 2.20 -3.33
C TYR A 169 1.81 3.37 -3.06
N THR A 170 2.31 4.59 -3.21
CA THR A 170 1.58 5.80 -2.85
C THR A 170 0.66 6.24 -3.96
N TYR A 171 -0.24 7.18 -3.65
CA TYR A 171 -1.05 7.82 -4.69
C TYR A 171 -0.18 8.67 -5.63
N THR A 172 0.85 9.34 -5.11
CA THR A 172 1.86 10.06 -5.91
C THR A 172 2.54 9.15 -6.92
N ASN A 173 2.98 7.95 -6.52
CA ASN A 173 3.58 6.98 -7.45
C ASN A 173 2.62 6.61 -8.60
N LEU A 174 1.32 6.52 -8.33
CA LEU A 174 0.34 6.33 -9.39
C LEU A 174 0.28 7.54 -10.31
N GLN A 175 0.19 8.75 -9.74
CA GLN A 175 0.05 9.98 -10.52
C GLN A 175 1.26 10.22 -11.43
N GLU A 176 2.48 10.01 -10.93
CA GLU A 176 3.73 10.08 -11.71
C GLU A 176 3.75 9.04 -12.82
N TYR A 177 3.41 7.79 -12.50
CA TYR A 177 3.36 6.71 -13.49
C TYR A 177 2.37 7.03 -14.63
N LEU A 178 1.18 7.52 -14.30
CA LEU A 178 0.18 7.93 -15.30
C LEU A 178 0.60 9.17 -16.08
N SER A 179 1.28 10.12 -15.44
CA SER A 179 1.87 11.29 -16.10
C SER A 179 2.91 10.86 -17.14
N GLY A 180 3.79 9.92 -16.79
CA GLY A 180 4.75 9.32 -17.71
C GLY A 180 4.08 8.68 -18.93
N ILE A 181 2.98 7.92 -18.75
CA ILE A 181 2.23 7.34 -19.87
C ILE A 181 1.63 8.42 -20.78
N ASN A 182 1.08 9.49 -20.21
CA ASN A 182 0.45 10.56 -20.98
C ASN A 182 1.47 11.38 -21.79
N ASN A 183 2.69 11.55 -21.26
CA ASN A 183 3.76 12.31 -21.91
C ASN A 183 4.56 11.45 -22.92
N ASP A 184 4.41 10.13 -22.90
CA ASP A 184 5.03 9.22 -23.87
C ASP A 184 4.32 9.30 -25.23
N PRO A 185 5.00 9.69 -26.33
CA PRO A 185 4.39 9.89 -27.65
C PRO A 185 3.94 8.60 -28.35
N VAL A 186 4.40 7.44 -27.88
CA VAL A 186 4.00 6.13 -28.40
C VAL A 186 2.82 5.60 -27.60
N ARG A 187 2.96 5.48 -26.27
CA ARG A 187 1.97 4.88 -25.38
C ARG A 187 0.67 5.69 -25.32
N SER A 188 0.77 7.02 -25.33
CA SER A 188 -0.40 7.91 -25.31
C SER A 188 -1.32 7.77 -26.53
N LYS A 189 -0.85 7.17 -27.64
CA LYS A 189 -1.68 6.93 -28.84
C LYS A 189 -2.76 5.88 -28.58
N PHE A 190 -2.43 4.83 -27.82
CA PHE A 190 -3.32 3.70 -27.55
C PHE A 190 -3.75 3.59 -26.07
N CYS A 191 -3.21 4.42 -25.18
CA CYS A 191 -3.67 4.54 -23.80
C CYS A 191 -4.21 5.94 -23.52
N LYS A 192 -5.50 6.03 -23.20
CA LYS A 192 -6.16 7.29 -22.83
C LYS A 192 -6.53 7.28 -21.36
N THR A 193 -5.86 8.12 -20.58
CA THR A 193 -6.15 8.34 -19.16
C THR A 193 -7.24 9.40 -19.01
N ARG A 194 -8.27 9.10 -18.21
CA ARG A 194 -9.34 10.05 -17.87
C ARG A 194 -9.65 9.96 -16.38
N VAL A 195 -10.31 10.99 -15.85
CA VAL A 195 -10.89 10.95 -14.51
C VAL A 195 -12.24 10.22 -14.60
N LEU A 196 -12.37 9.13 -13.85
CA LEU A 196 -13.62 8.38 -13.70
C LEU A 196 -14.57 9.13 -12.76
N CYS A 197 -14.05 9.53 -11.61
CA CYS A 197 -14.78 10.30 -10.59
C CYS A 197 -13.81 10.93 -9.59
N HIS A 198 -14.36 11.66 -8.62
CA HIS A 198 -13.63 12.11 -7.44
C HIS A 198 -14.10 11.32 -6.22
N THR A 199 -13.20 11.06 -5.28
CA THR A 199 -13.51 10.46 -3.98
C THR A 199 -14.11 11.47 -2.99
N LEU A 200 -14.33 11.05 -1.74
CA LEU A 200 -14.88 11.91 -0.68
C LEU A 200 -13.93 13.06 -0.35
N ALA A 201 -12.63 12.81 -0.27
CA ALA A 201 -11.62 13.84 -0.11
C ALA A 201 -11.22 14.54 -1.42
N ARG A 202 -12.03 14.39 -2.48
CA ARG A 202 -11.83 15.00 -3.80
C ARG A 202 -10.55 14.55 -4.55
N ASN A 203 -9.95 13.42 -4.17
CA ASN A 203 -8.89 12.80 -4.96
C ASN A 203 -9.45 12.19 -6.26
N MET A 204 -8.67 12.26 -7.32
CA MET A 204 -9.07 11.72 -8.62
C MET A 204 -8.99 10.19 -8.63
N VAL A 205 -10.03 9.54 -9.15
CA VAL A 205 -9.99 8.12 -9.50
C VAL A 205 -9.84 8.05 -11.01
N TYR A 206 -8.73 7.50 -11.49
CA TYR A 206 -8.44 7.42 -12.92
C TYR A 206 -9.04 6.17 -13.56
N VAL A 207 -9.41 6.29 -14.84
CA VAL A 207 -9.70 5.17 -15.73
C VAL A 207 -8.84 5.30 -16.98
N LEU A 208 -8.15 4.22 -17.33
CA LEU A 208 -7.38 4.11 -18.56
C LEU A 208 -8.20 3.31 -19.56
N THR A 209 -8.27 3.81 -20.79
CA THR A 209 -8.78 3.06 -21.95
C THR A 209 -7.61 2.67 -22.82
N ILE A 210 -7.32 1.38 -22.92
CA ILE A 210 -6.16 0.86 -23.65
C ILE A 210 -6.66 0.01 -24.82
N THR A 211 -6.39 0.46 -26.04
CA THR A 211 -6.76 -0.23 -27.29
C THR A 211 -6.09 0.47 -28.47
N THR A 212 -5.76 -0.27 -29.53
CA THR A 212 -5.21 0.34 -30.74
C THR A 212 -6.29 1.16 -31.45
N PRO A 213 -6.08 2.45 -31.78
CA PRO A 213 -7.06 3.26 -32.49
C PRO A 213 -7.49 2.62 -33.81
N LEU A 214 -8.80 2.54 -34.05
CA LEU A 214 -9.34 2.06 -35.32
C LEU A 214 -8.99 3.05 -36.43
N LYS A 215 -8.42 2.57 -37.56
CA LYS A 215 -7.95 3.43 -38.64
C LYS A 215 -9.03 3.83 -39.68
N ASN A 216 -10.22 3.23 -39.69
CA ASN A 216 -11.46 3.68 -40.37
C ASN A 216 -12.57 2.62 -40.20
N SER A 217 -13.84 3.06 -40.15
CA SER A 217 -15.18 2.38 -40.20
C SER A 217 -15.37 0.88 -39.86
N ASP A 218 -14.41 0.22 -39.25
CA ASP A 218 -14.50 -1.17 -38.84
C ASP A 218 -15.22 -1.19 -37.49
N SER A 219 -16.55 -1.19 -37.56
CA SER A 219 -17.49 -1.18 -36.43
C SER A 219 -17.54 -2.52 -35.70
N ARG A 220 -16.44 -3.30 -35.70
CA ARG A 220 -16.34 -4.52 -34.92
C ARG A 220 -16.42 -4.16 -33.45
N LYS A 221 -17.49 -4.60 -32.80
CA LYS A 221 -17.67 -4.52 -31.35
C LYS A 221 -16.56 -5.30 -30.67
N ARG A 222 -15.44 -4.64 -30.34
CA ARG A 222 -14.38 -5.22 -29.51
C ARG A 222 -14.95 -5.53 -28.13
N LYS A 223 -14.60 -6.71 -27.60
CA LYS A 223 -14.95 -7.06 -26.22
C LYS A 223 -14.16 -6.19 -25.25
N ALA A 224 -14.80 -5.78 -24.17
CA ALA A 224 -14.16 -5.05 -23.10
C ALA A 224 -13.56 -6.01 -22.06
N VAL A 225 -12.35 -5.72 -21.59
CA VAL A 225 -11.73 -6.38 -20.43
C VAL A 225 -11.58 -5.33 -19.35
N ILE A 226 -12.15 -5.59 -18.17
CA ILE A 226 -12.17 -4.64 -17.06
C ILE A 226 -11.20 -5.11 -15.99
N LEU A 227 -10.25 -4.25 -15.61
CA LEU A 227 -9.34 -4.51 -14.51
C LEU A 227 -9.47 -3.40 -13.48
N THR A 228 -9.57 -3.77 -12.21
CA THR A 228 -9.57 -2.82 -11.10
C THR A 228 -8.58 -3.27 -10.05
N ALA A 229 -7.95 -2.32 -9.39
CA ALA A 229 -7.03 -2.59 -8.29
C ALA A 229 -7.28 -1.66 -7.11
N ARG A 230 -6.70 -2.05 -5.99
CA ARG A 230 -6.66 -1.27 -4.76
C ARG A 230 -7.99 -0.77 -4.24
N VAL A 231 -8.97 -1.67 -4.19
CA VAL A 231 -10.23 -1.46 -3.48
C VAL A 231 -10.00 -1.36 -1.96
N HIS A 232 -9.11 -2.20 -1.41
CA HIS A 232 -8.64 -2.07 -0.04
C HIS A 232 -7.29 -1.33 -0.02
N PRO A 233 -7.20 -0.22 0.73
CA PRO A 233 -6.06 0.66 0.70
C PRO A 233 -4.82 0.15 1.44
N GLY A 234 -4.82 -1.05 2.03
CA GLY A 234 -3.64 -1.72 2.62
C GLY A 234 -3.05 -2.87 1.80
N GLU A 235 -3.73 -3.28 0.71
CA GLU A 235 -3.31 -4.37 -0.18
C GLU A 235 -2.38 -3.87 -1.33
N THR A 236 -1.18 -3.39 -0.99
CA THR A 236 -0.26 -2.71 -1.92
C THR A 236 0.26 -3.56 -3.06
N ASN A 237 0.32 -4.88 -2.86
CA ASN A 237 0.65 -5.84 -3.90
C ASN A 237 -0.24 -5.69 -5.14
N SER A 238 -1.51 -5.30 -4.97
CA SER A 238 -2.42 -5.08 -6.10
C SER A 238 -2.00 -3.91 -7.00
N SER A 239 -1.39 -2.86 -6.44
CA SER A 239 -0.85 -1.73 -7.20
C SER A 239 0.38 -2.12 -8.01
N TRP A 240 1.27 -2.93 -7.43
CA TRP A 240 2.46 -3.44 -8.12
C TRP A 240 2.11 -4.42 -9.25
N ILE A 241 1.15 -5.33 -9.02
CA ILE A 241 0.63 -6.21 -10.07
C ILE A 241 -0.01 -5.37 -11.19
N MET A 242 -0.80 -4.36 -10.84
CA MET A 242 -1.42 -3.47 -11.82
C MET A 242 -0.38 -2.70 -12.64
N LYS A 243 0.69 -2.21 -12.01
CA LYS A 243 1.80 -1.57 -12.71
C LYS A 243 2.47 -2.53 -13.69
N GLY A 244 2.77 -3.76 -13.26
CA GLY A 244 3.36 -4.78 -14.15
C GLY A 244 2.45 -5.13 -15.34
N PHE A 245 1.14 -5.25 -15.11
CA PHE A 245 0.17 -5.42 -16.20
C PHE A 245 0.19 -4.23 -17.17
N LEU A 246 0.21 -3.00 -16.67
CA LEU A 246 0.27 -1.79 -17.49
C LEU A 246 1.57 -1.70 -18.28
N ASP A 247 2.71 -2.00 -17.66
CA ASP A 247 4.02 -2.04 -18.32
C ASP A 247 4.02 -3.05 -19.48
N TYR A 248 3.42 -4.23 -19.28
CA TYR A 248 3.30 -5.25 -20.31
C TYR A 248 2.35 -4.83 -21.45
N ILE A 249 1.09 -4.49 -21.11
CA ILE A 249 0.07 -4.19 -22.12
C ILE A 249 0.34 -2.89 -22.87
N LEU A 250 1.19 -2.01 -22.34
CA LEU A 250 1.64 -0.79 -23.03
C LEU A 250 3.01 -0.96 -23.72
N GLY A 251 3.62 -2.15 -23.61
CA GLY A 251 4.87 -2.50 -24.26
C GLY A 251 4.74 -2.74 -25.77
N ASP A 252 5.88 -3.01 -26.38
CA ASP A 252 6.08 -3.21 -27.82
C ASP A 252 5.97 -4.68 -28.26
N SER A 253 5.76 -5.63 -27.34
CA SER A 253 5.63 -7.04 -27.69
C SER A 253 4.48 -7.31 -28.66
N SER A 254 4.66 -8.30 -29.55
CA SER A 254 3.63 -8.70 -30.52
C SER A 254 2.33 -9.13 -29.84
N ASP A 255 2.43 -9.81 -28.71
CA ASP A 255 1.28 -10.27 -27.93
C ASP A 255 0.52 -9.10 -27.31
N ALA A 256 1.23 -8.10 -26.76
CA ALA A 256 0.60 -6.89 -26.25
C ALA A 256 -0.10 -6.11 -27.37
N GLN A 257 0.51 -6.01 -28.56
CA GLN A 257 -0.12 -5.42 -29.74
C GLN A 257 -1.40 -6.18 -30.15
N LEU A 258 -1.33 -7.50 -30.28
CA LEU A 258 -2.48 -8.35 -30.62
C LEU A 258 -3.62 -8.19 -29.61
N LEU A 259 -3.31 -8.14 -28.32
CA LEU A 259 -4.30 -7.90 -27.26
C LEU A 259 -4.96 -6.52 -27.41
N ARG A 260 -4.18 -5.46 -27.67
CA ARG A 260 -4.71 -4.10 -27.90
C ARG A 260 -5.53 -3.97 -29.18
N ASP A 261 -5.23 -4.77 -30.20
CA ASP A 261 -5.97 -4.82 -31.46
C ASP A 261 -7.30 -5.58 -31.32
N THR A 262 -7.36 -6.55 -30.39
CA THR A 262 -8.50 -7.43 -30.18
C THR A 262 -9.49 -6.90 -29.14
N PHE A 263 -9.00 -6.31 -28.05
CA PHE A 263 -9.80 -5.93 -26.89
C PHE A 263 -9.74 -4.42 -26.60
N ILE A 264 -10.74 -3.95 -25.85
CA ILE A 264 -10.69 -2.65 -25.17
C ILE A 264 -10.48 -2.92 -23.68
N PHE A 265 -9.32 -2.53 -23.15
CA PHE A 265 -9.10 -2.61 -21.71
C PHE A 265 -9.60 -1.34 -21.04
N LYS A 266 -10.43 -1.48 -20.00
CA LYS A 266 -10.79 -0.40 -19.08
C LYS A 266 -10.16 -0.71 -17.73
N VAL A 267 -9.19 0.11 -17.35
CA VAL A 267 -8.36 -0.14 -16.17
C VAL A 267 -8.57 0.96 -15.15
N VAL A 268 -8.94 0.59 -13.92
CA VAL A 268 -9.00 1.49 -12.76
C VAL A 268 -7.87 1.10 -11.80
N PRO A 269 -6.70 1.76 -11.86
CA PRO A 269 -5.51 1.28 -11.16
C PRO A 269 -5.57 1.46 -9.64
N MET A 270 -6.41 2.36 -9.15
CA MET A 270 -6.61 2.56 -7.71
C MET A 270 -8.03 3.03 -7.41
N LEU A 271 -8.83 2.17 -6.79
CA LEU A 271 -10.22 2.46 -6.42
C LEU A 271 -10.36 3.29 -5.13
N ASN A 272 -9.35 3.28 -4.25
CA ASN A 272 -9.44 3.89 -2.93
C ASN A 272 -8.22 4.78 -2.61
N PRO A 273 -7.96 5.85 -3.39
CA PRO A 273 -6.82 6.74 -3.15
C PRO A 273 -6.90 7.42 -1.78
N ASP A 274 -8.09 7.82 -1.32
CA ASP A 274 -8.24 8.44 0.02
C ASP A 274 -7.73 7.55 1.13
N GLY A 275 -8.16 6.28 1.13
CA GLY A 275 -7.71 5.32 2.13
C GLY A 275 -6.22 5.04 2.04
N VAL A 276 -5.62 5.09 0.85
CA VAL A 276 -4.16 4.93 0.66
C VAL A 276 -3.43 6.10 1.30
N ILE A 277 -3.86 7.34 1.04
CA ILE A 277 -3.26 8.57 1.56
C ILE A 277 -3.25 8.57 3.09
N VAL A 278 -4.37 8.20 3.71
CA VAL A 278 -4.49 8.18 5.18
C VAL A 278 -3.97 6.90 5.84
N GLY A 279 -3.40 5.96 5.08
CA GLY A 279 -2.85 4.72 5.63
C GLY A 279 -3.89 3.75 6.21
N ASN A 280 -5.12 3.74 5.68
CA ASN A 280 -6.10 2.71 6.02
C ASN A 280 -5.71 1.36 5.40
N TYR A 281 -6.10 0.27 6.06
CA TYR A 281 -5.94 -1.09 5.54
C TYR A 281 -7.11 -1.53 4.64
N ARG A 282 -8.36 -1.28 5.05
CA ARG A 282 -9.55 -1.90 4.45
C ARG A 282 -10.57 -0.89 3.91
N CYS A 283 -10.87 0.15 4.68
CA CYS A 283 -12.01 1.03 4.45
C CYS A 283 -11.64 2.29 3.67
N SER A 284 -12.64 2.82 2.95
CA SER A 284 -12.63 4.21 2.47
C SER A 284 -12.93 5.20 3.61
N LEU A 285 -12.89 6.50 3.33
CA LEU A 285 -13.28 7.54 4.30
C LEU A 285 -14.77 7.53 4.67
N ALA A 286 -15.60 6.72 4.00
CA ALA A 286 -16.96 6.43 4.48
C ALA A 286 -16.97 5.48 5.71
N GLY A 287 -15.81 5.01 6.18
CA GLY A 287 -15.69 4.00 7.23
C GLY A 287 -16.20 2.61 6.80
N ARG A 288 -16.30 2.36 5.49
CA ARG A 288 -16.87 1.12 4.92
C ARG A 288 -15.93 0.49 3.90
N ASP A 289 -16.00 -0.84 3.84
CA ASP A 289 -15.35 -1.68 2.83
C ASP A 289 -16.01 -1.46 1.46
N LEU A 290 -15.27 -0.85 0.51
CA LEU A 290 -15.76 -0.60 -0.84
C LEU A 290 -16.14 -1.90 -1.59
N ASN A 291 -15.45 -3.01 -1.29
CA ASN A 291 -15.72 -4.33 -1.87
C ASN A 291 -16.96 -5.02 -1.26
N ARG A 292 -17.74 -4.30 -0.45
CA ARG A 292 -19.09 -4.69 -0.01
C ARG A 292 -20.17 -3.73 -0.50
N ASN A 293 -19.80 -2.72 -1.27
CA ASN A 293 -20.68 -1.62 -1.65
C ASN A 293 -20.82 -1.43 -3.18
N TYR A 294 -20.39 -2.41 -3.99
CA TYR A 294 -20.59 -2.36 -5.44
C TYR A 294 -22.06 -2.28 -5.86
N THR A 295 -22.99 -2.87 -5.11
CA THR A 295 -24.44 -2.82 -5.38
C THR A 295 -25.13 -1.59 -4.79
N SER A 296 -24.41 -0.76 -4.03
CA SER A 296 -24.99 0.43 -3.40
C SER A 296 -25.53 1.41 -4.44
N LEU A 297 -26.62 2.10 -4.08
CA LEU A 297 -27.17 3.23 -4.84
C LEU A 297 -26.62 4.57 -4.37
N LEU A 298 -25.89 4.59 -3.24
CA LEU A 298 -25.32 5.79 -2.63
C LEU A 298 -24.05 6.24 -3.38
N LYS A 299 -24.25 6.87 -4.53
CA LYS A 299 -23.20 7.41 -5.40
C LYS A 299 -22.21 8.29 -4.65
N ASP A 300 -22.70 9.21 -3.81
CA ASP A 300 -21.84 10.20 -3.15
C ASP A 300 -21.02 9.59 -2.02
N SER A 301 -21.49 8.51 -1.40
CA SER A 301 -20.75 7.77 -0.37
C SER A 301 -19.73 6.79 -0.95
N PHE A 302 -20.00 6.23 -2.13
CA PHE A 302 -19.17 5.20 -2.76
C PHE A 302 -18.87 5.50 -4.24
N PRO A 303 -18.32 6.68 -4.56
CA PRO A 303 -18.22 7.14 -5.94
C PRO A 303 -17.37 6.19 -6.80
N SER A 304 -16.21 5.75 -6.32
CA SER A 304 -15.28 4.94 -7.13
C SER A 304 -15.91 3.63 -7.62
N VAL A 305 -16.55 2.86 -6.73
CA VAL A 305 -17.20 1.59 -7.10
C VAL A 305 -18.51 1.81 -7.86
N TRP A 306 -19.26 2.87 -7.56
CA TRP A 306 -20.50 3.20 -8.27
C TRP A 306 -20.22 3.58 -9.73
N TYR A 307 -19.27 4.49 -9.98
CA TYR A 307 -18.89 4.89 -11.33
C TYR A 307 -18.20 3.75 -12.09
N THR A 308 -17.41 2.92 -11.41
CA THR A 308 -16.85 1.70 -12.01
C THR A 308 -17.94 0.75 -12.49
N ARG A 309 -18.95 0.46 -11.66
CA ARG A 309 -20.10 -0.37 -12.05
C ARG A 309 -20.84 0.22 -13.25
N ASN A 310 -21.13 1.52 -13.22
CA ASN A 310 -21.86 2.17 -14.30
C ASN A 310 -21.07 2.27 -15.60
N MET A 311 -19.74 2.31 -15.54
CA MET A 311 -18.88 2.18 -16.72
C MET A 311 -19.05 0.81 -17.39
N ILE A 312 -19.28 -0.26 -16.62
CA ILE A 312 -19.46 -1.63 -17.14
C ILE A 312 -20.82 -1.82 -17.82
N HIS A 313 -21.86 -1.12 -17.36
CA HIS A 313 -23.21 -1.20 -17.94
C HIS A 313 -23.40 -0.41 -19.24
N ARG A 314 -22.43 0.41 -19.64
CA ARG A 314 -22.47 1.27 -20.83
C ARG A 314 -21.64 0.68 -21.96
#